data_AF-A0A7V0ZIV2-F1
#
_entry.id   AF-A0A7V0ZIV2-F1
#
_cell.length_a   1.000
_cell.length_b   1.000
_cell.length_c   1.000
_cell.angle_alpha   90.00
_cell.angle_beta   90.00
_cell.angle_gamma   90.00
#
_symmetry.space_group_name_H-M   'P 1'
#
loop_
_entity.id
_entity.type
_entity.pdbx_description
1 polymer ?
#
loop_
_entity_poly.entity_id
_entity_poly.type
_entity_poly.pdbx_seq_one_letter_code
_entity_poly.pdbx_strand_id
1 'polypeptide(L)' 'SARNLFILGFAFFMGLSVPEYFFQQPMQFEPVWLANILNTLGSTGMAVGAFTALVLDNTIPGTDEERGLKAWGNK' A
#
# COMPACT_ATOMS: atom_id res chain seq x y z
N SER A 1 5.63 2.81 -17.31
CA SER A 1 4.41 2.09 -17.75
C SER A 1 3.18 2.72 -17.10
N ALA A 2 2.03 2.69 -17.79
CA ALA A 2 0.73 3.07 -17.23
C ALA A 2 0.39 2.28 -15.95
N ARG A 3 0.80 1.00 -15.88
CA ARG A 3 0.69 0.16 -14.67
C ARG A 3 1.33 0.84 -13.47
N ASN A 4 2.60 1.22 -13.56
CA ASN A 4 3.34 1.78 -12.42
C ASN A 4 2.80 3.15 -12.01
N LEU A 5 2.36 3.96 -12.96
CA LEU A 5 1.75 5.27 -12.67
C LEU A 5 0.40 5.11 -11.94
N PHE A 6 -0.41 4.12 -12.36
CA PHE A 6 -1.65 3.77 -11.66
C PHE A 6 -1.38 3.30 -10.23
N ILE A 7 -0.43 2.37 -10.04
CA ILE A 7 -0.05 1.86 -8.72
C ILE A 7 0.40 3.00 -7.81
N LEU A 8 1.28 3.86 -8.29
CA LEU A 8 1.78 5.01 -7.54
C LEU A 8 0.65 5.97 -7.15
N GLY A 9 -0.20 6.35 -8.11
CA GLY A 9 -1.29 7.28 -7.86
C GLY A 9 -2.31 6.72 -6.86
N PHE A 10 -2.68 5.45 -7.01
CA PHE A 10 -3.61 4.79 -6.11
C PHE A 10 -3.02 4.60 -4.71
N ALA A 11 -1.77 4.15 -4.59
CA ALA A 11 -1.09 3.97 -3.31
C ALA A 11 -0.91 5.30 -2.57
N PHE A 12 -0.59 6.39 -3.29
CA PHE A 12 -0.51 7.73 -2.71
C PHE A 12 -1.87 8.18 -2.17
N PHE A 13 -2.94 8.01 -2.96
CA PHE A 13 -4.30 8.33 -2.52
C PHE A 13 -4.68 7.55 -1.26
N MET A 14 -4.47 6.23 -1.25
CA MET A 14 -4.77 5.38 -0.09
C MET A 14 -3.93 5.74 1.14
N GLY A 15 -2.65 6.10 0.95
CA GLY A 15 -1.77 6.58 2.01
C GLY A 15 -2.22 7.90 2.66
N LEU A 16 -3.13 8.64 2.03
CA LEU A 16 -3.79 9.81 2.62
C LEU A 16 -5.19 9.47 3.17
N SER A 17 -5.97 8.69 2.44
CA SER A 17 -7.39 8.43 2.76
C SER A 17 -7.61 7.44 3.89
N VAL A 18 -6.84 6.34 3.96
CA VAL A 18 -7.04 5.31 4.99
C VAL A 18 -6.63 5.79 6.37
N PRO A 19 -5.51 6.51 6.56
CA PRO A 19 -5.20 7.08 7.87
C PRO A 19 -6.31 7.94 8.42
N GLU A 20 -6.89 8.81 7.59
CA GLU A 20 -8.01 9.66 7.97
C GLU A 20 -9.22 8.83 8.43
N TYR A 21 -9.56 7.75 7.73
CA TYR A 21 -10.62 6.84 8.15
C TYR A 21 -10.34 6.24 9.54
N PHE A 22 -9.12 5.76 9.78
CA PHE A 22 -8.72 5.17 11.06
C PHE A 22 -8.69 6.20 12.20
N PHE A 23 -8.36 7.46 11.92
CA PHE A 23 -8.46 8.53 12.90
C PHE A 23 -9.92 8.81 13.31
N GLN A 24 -10.85 8.74 12.36
CA GLN A 24 -12.28 8.97 12.63
C GLN A 24 -12.97 7.77 13.27
N GLN A 25 -12.57 6.55 12.91
CA GLN A 25 -13.18 5.30 13.35
C GLN A 25 -12.11 4.30 13.80
N PRO A 26 -11.44 4.55 14.95
CA PRO A 26 -10.44 3.63 15.46
C PRO A 26 -11.08 2.30 15.81
N MET A 27 -10.43 1.19 15.44
CA MET A 27 -10.89 -0.15 15.77
C MET A 27 -10.84 -0.39 17.27
N GLN A 28 -11.95 -0.90 17.81
CA GLN A 28 -12.11 -1.18 19.23
C GLN A 28 -12.64 -2.61 19.37
N PHE A 29 -11.73 -3.56 19.58
CA PHE A 29 -12.06 -4.97 19.82
C PHE A 29 -11.00 -5.64 20.70
N GLU A 30 -11.35 -6.77 21.31
CA GLU A 30 -10.41 -7.61 22.07
C GLU A 30 -9.73 -8.66 21.17
N PRO A 31 -8.42 -8.91 21.33
CA PRO A 31 -7.57 -8.35 22.38
C PRO A 31 -7.04 -6.93 22.05
N VAL A 32 -7.05 -6.03 23.04
CA VAL A 32 -6.66 -4.61 22.87
C VAL A 32 -5.30 -4.43 22.18
N TRP A 33 -4.32 -5.29 22.47
CA TRP A 33 -2.99 -5.18 21.86
C TRP A 33 -3.04 -5.32 20.32
N LEU A 34 -3.92 -6.16 19.79
CA LEU A 34 -4.07 -6.38 18.35
C LEU A 34 -4.76 -5.18 17.70
N ALA A 35 -5.82 -4.66 18.33
CA ALA A 35 -6.48 -3.44 17.88
C ALA A 35 -5.48 -2.28 17.77
N ASN A 36 -4.59 -2.11 18.76
CA ASN A 36 -3.57 -1.06 18.74
C ASN A 36 -2.56 -1.21 17.58
N ILE A 37 -2.11 -2.44 17.28
CA ILE A 37 -1.21 -2.69 16.15
C ILE A 37 -1.91 -2.32 14.83
N LEU A 38 -3.14 -2.79 14.64
CA LEU A 38 -3.89 -2.51 13.42
C LEU A 38 -4.20 -1.01 13.26
N ASN A 39 -4.58 -0.34 14.35
CA ASN A 39 -4.79 1.10 14.34
C ASN A 39 -3.49 1.86 13.99
N THR A 40 -2.35 1.45 14.57
CA THR A 40 -1.05 2.06 14.25
C THR A 40 -0.70 1.91 12.78
N LEU A 41 -0.90 0.72 12.20
CA LEU A 41 -0.63 0.48 10.78
C LEU A 41 -1.59 1.26 9.87
N GLY A 42 -2.88 1.28 10.19
CA GLY A 42 -3.90 1.98 9.41
C GLY A 42 -3.78 3.50 9.48
N SER A 43 -3.39 4.06 10.63
CA SER A 43 -3.15 5.50 10.82
C SER A 43 -1.79 5.98 10.33
N THR A 44 -0.87 5.08 9.96
CA THR A 44 0.45 5.45 9.43
C THR A 44 0.41 5.50 7.90
N GLY A 45 0.27 6.69 7.32
CA GLY A 45 0.13 6.86 5.86
C GLY A 45 1.23 6.23 5.02
N MET A 46 2.49 6.27 5.48
CA MET A 46 3.60 5.59 4.80
C MET A 46 3.41 4.06 4.78
N ALA A 47 2.96 3.48 5.89
CA ALA A 47 2.73 2.03 6.00
C ALA A 47 1.58 1.58 5.09
N VAL A 48 0.46 2.32 5.10
CA VAL A 48 -0.67 2.08 4.19
C VAL A 48 -0.24 2.20 2.72
N GLY A 49 0.46 3.27 2.36
CA GLY A 49 0.91 3.50 0.99
C GLY A 49 1.84 2.39 0.51
N ALA A 50 2.84 2.01 1.32
CA ALA A 50 3.76 0.93 1.00
C ALA A 50 3.05 -0.44 0.89
N PHE A 51 2.15 -0.76 1.82
CA PHE A 51 1.37 -1.99 1.77
C PHE A 51 0.47 -2.06 0.54
N THR A 52 -0.22 -0.96 0.24
CA THR A 52 -1.09 -0.86 -0.95
C THR A 52 -0.27 -1.01 -2.23
N ALA A 53 0.85 -0.31 -2.36
CA ALA A 53 1.74 -0.42 -3.51
C ALA A 53 2.26 -1.85 -3.68
N LEU A 54 2.69 -2.50 -2.59
CA LEU A 54 3.16 -3.88 -2.61
C LEU A 54 2.08 -4.85 -3.08
N VAL A 55 0.86 -4.74 -2.55
CA VAL A 55 -0.27 -5.59 -2.96
C VAL A 55 -0.56 -5.39 -4.44
N LEU A 56 -0.65 -4.14 -4.91
CA LEU A 56 -0.93 -3.85 -6.30
C LEU A 56 0.20 -4.28 -7.24
N ASP A 57 1.45 -4.19 -6.80
CA ASP A 57 2.59 -4.63 -7.60
C ASP A 57 2.55 -6.14 -7.88
N ASN A 58 2.08 -6.94 -6.93
CA ASN A 58 1.97 -8.39 -7.08
C ASN A 58 0.68 -8.83 -7.78
N THR A 59 -0.40 -8.07 -7.65
CA THR A 59 -1.74 -8.45 -8.16
C THR A 59 -2.01 -7.94 -9.58
N ILE A 60 -1.47 -6.77 -9.96
CA ILE A 60 -1.67 -6.22 -11.30
C ILE A 60 -0.70 -6.89 -12.28
N PRO A 61 -1.22 -7.57 -13.34
CA PRO A 61 -0.37 -8.19 -14.35
C PRO A 61 0.46 -7.12 -15.07
N GLY A 62 1.69 -7.48 -15.43
CA GLY A 62 2.59 -6.60 -16.15
C GLY A 62 3.72 -7.43 -16.75
N THR A 63 4.23 -6.97 -17.89
CA THR A 63 5.38 -7.62 -18.54
C THR A 63 6.67 -7.36 -17.75
N ASP A 64 7.71 -8.16 -18.01
CA ASP A 64 9.03 -7.98 -17.38
C ASP A 64 9.63 -6.59 -17.63
N GLU A 65 9.26 -5.96 -18.75
CA GLU A 65 9.68 -4.59 -19.08
C GLU A 65 8.95 -3.56 -18.21
N GLU A 66 7.65 -3.72 -18.00
CA GLU A 66 6.86 -2.83 -17.15
C GLU A 66 7.21 -2.95 -15.67
N ARG A 67 7.64 -4.14 -15.25
CA ARG A 67 8.21 -4.42 -13.92
C ARG A 67 9.65 -3.94 -13.79
N GLY A 68 10.27 -3.49 -14.87
CA GLY A 68 11.67 -3.03 -14.89
C GLY A 68 12.71 -4.15 -14.83
N LEU A 69 12.32 -5.42 -14.86
CA LEU A 69 13.23 -6.57 -14.72
C LEU A 69 14.22 -6.67 -15.89
N LYS A 70 13.79 -6.28 -17.11
CA LYS A 70 14.69 -6.24 -18.27
C LYS A 70 15.78 -5.16 -18.19
N ALA A 71 15.55 -4.07 -17.45
CA ALA A 71 16.57 -3.03 -17.27
C ALA A 71 17.75 -3.50 -16.39
N TRP A 72 17.53 -4.52 -15.56
CA TRP A 72 18.52 -5.06 -14.63
C TRP A 72 19.06 -6.45 -15.04
N GLY A 73 18.37 -7.17 -15.92
CA GLY A 73 18.69 -8.54 -16.32
C GLY A 73 19.81 -8.73 -17.34
N ASN A 74 20.41 -7.65 -17.87
CA ASN A 74 21.52 -7.72 -18.82
C ASN A 74 22.88 -7.49 -18.14
N LYS A 75 23.20 -8.31 -17.12
CA LYS A 75 24.57 -8.55 -16.68
C LYS A 75 24.88 -10.03 -16.78
#